data_AF-A0A0N4XPW4-F1
#
_entry.id   AF-A0A0N4XPW4-F1
#
_cell.length_a   1.000
_cell.length_b   1.000
_cell.length_c   1.000
_cell.angle_alpha   90.00
_cell.angle_beta   90.00
_cell.angle_gamma   90.00
#
_symmetry.space_group_name_H-M   'P 1'
#
loop_
_entity.id
_entity.type
_entity.pdbx_description
1 polymer ?
#
loop_
_entity_poly.entity_id
_entity_poly.type
_entity_poly.pdbx_seq_one_letter_code
_entity_poly.pdbx_strand_id
1 'polypeptide(L)'
;MNIVIERYERLAVGQLKDLRDLQKKAMNKNTDSQSVRDQIERVSQQLQSGIAQILAERGNLEPDEQERFDARTEPIRKQIQSALHATNSLPPLKSKNPFLDEDSDDVNPYEAESKRRVCASYSRKCRK
;
A
#
# COMPACT_ATOMS: atom_id res chain seq x y z
N MET A 1 5.60 16.15 34.33
CA MET A 1 4.70 15.62 33.28
C MET A 1 5.31 16.01 31.94
N ASN A 2 5.70 15.02 31.13
CA ASN A 2 6.57 15.26 29.97
C ASN A 2 5.73 15.76 28.77
N ILE A 3 5.85 17.05 28.45
CA ILE A 3 5.12 17.77 27.38
C ILE A 3 5.28 17.06 26.02
N VAL A 4 6.41 16.39 25.82
CA VAL A 4 6.72 15.65 24.60
C VAL A 4 5.77 14.46 24.40
N ILE A 5 5.44 13.74 25.47
CA ILE A 5 4.49 12.61 25.44
C ILE A 5 3.11 13.11 25.04
N GLU A 6 2.61 14.14 25.70
CA GLU A 6 1.26 14.67 25.43
C GLU A 6 1.11 15.18 24.00
N ARG A 7 2.14 15.85 23.48
CA ARG A 7 2.17 16.30 22.10
C ARG A 7 2.13 15.12 21.14
N TYR A 8 2.92 14.08 21.41
CA TYR A 8 2.92 12.88 20.59
C TYR A 8 1.58 12.15 20.65
N GLU A 9 0.98 11.98 21.82
CA GLU A 9 -0.32 11.32 21.94
C GLU A 9 -1.39 12.01 21.08
N ARG A 10 -1.46 13.35 21.15
CA ARG A 10 -2.40 14.12 20.33
C ARG A 10 -2.14 13.94 18.84
N LEU A 11 -0.88 14.00 18.43
CA LEU A 11 -0.48 13.86 17.03
C LEU A 11 -0.74 12.44 16.50
N ALA A 12 -0.37 11.42 17.27
CA ALA A 12 -0.59 10.02 16.94
C ALA A 12 -2.08 9.68 16.83
N VAL A 13 -2.92 10.20 17.74
CA VAL A 13 -4.38 10.00 17.66
C VAL A 13 -4.96 10.62 16.39
N GLY A 14 -4.52 11.84 16.01
CA GLY A 14 -4.94 12.47 14.76
C GLY A 14 -4.52 11.65 13.54
N GLN A 15 -3.24 11.30 13.45
CA GLN A 15 -2.70 10.49 12.35
C GLN A 15 -3.33 9.09 12.27
N LEU A 16 -3.66 8.45 13.40
CA LEU A 16 -4.38 7.17 13.42
C LEU A 16 -5.79 7.29 12.86
N LYS A 17 -6.48 8.39 13.16
CA LYS A 17 -7.81 8.65 12.59
C LYS A 17 -7.71 8.83 11.07
N ASP A 18 -6.78 9.66 10.63
CA ASP A 18 -6.54 9.92 9.20
C ASP A 18 -6.16 8.63 8.46
N LEU A 19 -5.28 7.81 9.05
CA LEU A 19 -4.89 6.51 8.49
C LEU A 19 -6.08 5.58 8.34
N ARG A 20 -6.95 5.47 9.36
CA ARG A 20 -8.17 4.64 9.29
C ARG A 20 -9.14 5.14 8.21
N ASP A 21 -9.28 6.45 8.04
CA ASP A 21 -10.16 7.01 7.02
C ASP A 21 -9.59 6.81 5.60
N LEU A 22 -8.28 6.90 5.43
CA LEU A 22 -7.61 6.55 4.17
C LEU A 22 -7.71 5.05 3.87
N GLN A 23 -7.56 4.18 4.87
CA GLN A 23 -7.75 2.73 4.71
C GLN A 23 -9.17 2.41 4.22
N LYS A 24 -10.21 3.03 4.79
CA LYS A 24 -11.58 2.86 4.30
C LYS A 24 -11.74 3.30 2.85
N LYS A 25 -11.09 4.41 2.45
CA LYS A 25 -11.07 4.87 1.05
C LYS A 25 -10.36 3.87 0.14
N ALA A 26 -9.26 3.28 0.58
CA ALA A 26 -8.53 2.25 -0.17
C ALA A 26 -9.30 0.92 -0.29
N MET A 27 -10.18 0.60 0.67
CA MET A 27 -11.05 -0.57 0.57
C MET A 27 -12.21 -0.38 -0.43
N ASN A 28 -12.61 0.86 -0.71
CA ASN A 28 -13.69 1.16 -1.65
C ASN A 28 -13.14 1.39 -3.06
N LYS A 29 -13.55 0.54 -4.01
CA LYS A 29 -13.10 0.55 -5.43
C LYS A 29 -13.29 1.87 -6.17
N ASN A 30 -14.20 2.73 -5.70
CA ASN A 30 -14.50 4.02 -6.32
C ASN A 30 -13.54 5.12 -5.86
N THR A 31 -13.00 4.99 -4.64
CA THR A 31 -12.11 5.97 -4.02
C THR A 31 -10.67 5.49 -3.92
N ASP A 32 -10.43 4.18 -4.10
CA ASP A 32 -9.11 3.60 -4.14
C ASP A 32 -8.34 4.14 -5.35
N SER A 33 -7.19 4.75 -5.07
CA SER A 33 -6.34 5.41 -6.05
C SER A 33 -4.90 5.39 -5.56
N GLN A 34 -3.95 5.55 -6.48
CA GLN A 34 -2.53 5.62 -6.14
C GLN A 34 -2.26 6.72 -5.11
N SER A 35 -2.85 7.90 -5.29
CA SER A 35 -2.71 9.00 -4.33
C SER A 35 -3.18 8.65 -2.92
N VAL A 36 -4.21 7.82 -2.76
CA VAL A 36 -4.68 7.37 -1.43
C VAL A 36 -3.65 6.40 -0.83
N ARG A 37 -3.10 5.49 -1.63
CA ARG A 37 -2.04 4.56 -1.15
C ARG A 37 -0.77 5.30 -0.74
N ASP A 38 -0.34 6.28 -1.53
CA ASP A 38 0.83 7.11 -1.20
C ASP A 38 0.60 7.90 0.09
N GLN A 39 -0.62 8.40 0.33
CA GLN A 39 -0.98 9.07 1.58
C GLN A 39 -0.95 8.10 2.77
N ILE A 40 -1.48 6.87 2.61
CA ILE A 40 -1.40 5.82 3.63
C ILE A 40 0.04 5.54 4.01
N GLU A 41 0.93 5.40 3.02
CA GLU A 41 2.35 5.15 3.25
C GLU A 41 3.01 6.30 4.01
N ARG A 42 2.78 7.55 3.59
CA ARG A 42 3.32 8.73 4.27
C ARG A 42 2.89 8.83 5.73
N VAL A 43 1.59 8.66 5.99
CA VAL A 43 1.05 8.72 7.37
C VAL A 43 1.61 7.56 8.22
N SER A 44 1.74 6.38 7.62
CA SER A 44 2.35 5.21 8.28
C SER A 44 3.80 5.47 8.69
N GLN A 45 4.62 6.02 7.78
CA GLN A 45 6.01 6.37 8.05
C GLN A 45 6.13 7.47 9.13
N GLN A 46 5.24 8.46 9.11
CA GLN A 46 5.20 9.50 10.13
C GLN A 46 4.89 8.94 11.52
N LEU A 47 3.91 8.03 11.63
CA LEU A 47 3.57 7.36 12.89
C LEU A 47 4.74 6.53 13.42
N GLN A 48 5.42 5.78 12.55
CA GLN A 48 6.62 5.00 12.93
C GLN A 48 7.75 5.90 13.41
N SER A 49 8.01 7.00 12.70
CA SER A 49 9.05 7.97 13.06
C SER A 49 8.72 8.65 14.40
N GLY A 50 7.46 9.00 14.62
CA GLY A 50 6.99 9.59 15.88
C GLY A 50 7.16 8.65 17.07
N ILE A 51 6.80 7.36 16.93
CA ILE A 51 7.07 6.36 17.98
C ILE A 51 8.57 6.29 18.27
N ALA A 52 9.41 6.20 17.23
CA ALA A 52 10.85 6.04 17.41
C ALA A 52 11.47 7.21 18.19
N GLN A 53 11.06 8.44 17.89
CA GLN A 53 11.50 9.64 18.62
C GLN A 53 11.09 9.58 20.09
N ILE A 54 9.85 9.16 20.37
CA ILE A 54 9.32 9.09 21.73
C ILE A 54 9.99 7.99 22.53
N LEU A 55 10.26 6.84 21.92
CA LEU A 55 11.04 5.78 22.55
C LEU A 55 12.50 6.18 22.79
N ALA A 56 13.08 7.07 21.99
CA ALA A 56 14.40 7.63 22.28
C ALA A 56 14.38 8.49 23.55
N GLU A 57 13.33 9.28 23.76
CA GLU A 57 13.14 10.08 24.98
C GLU A 57 12.96 9.22 26.23
N ARG A 58 12.45 7.99 26.10
CA ARG A 58 12.36 7.03 27.21
C ARG A 58 13.71 6.79 27.87
N GLY A 59 14.80 6.78 27.09
CA GLY A 59 16.16 6.58 27.61
C GLY A 59 16.66 7.70 28.52
N ASN A 60 16.02 8.87 28.48
CA ASN A 60 16.36 10.04 29.28
C ASN A 60 15.56 10.13 30.60
N LEU A 61 14.63 9.19 30.84
CA LEU A 61 13.75 9.20 32.02
C LEU A 61 14.27 8.27 33.12
N GLU A 62 13.94 8.60 34.37
CA GLU A 62 14.20 7.74 35.54
C GLU A 62 13.35 6.45 35.49
N PRO A 63 13.75 5.36 36.16
CA PRO A 63 13.08 4.05 36.07
C PRO A 63 11.58 4.10 36.39
N ASP A 64 11.19 4.84 37.43
CA ASP A 64 9.79 4.99 37.85
C ASP A 64 8.96 5.81 36.83
N GLU A 65 9.61 6.75 36.14
CA GLU A 65 8.98 7.55 35.09
C GLU A 65 8.88 6.78 33.77
N GLN A 66 9.85 5.90 33.48
CA GLN A 66 9.81 4.99 32.34
C GLN A 66 8.60 4.06 32.41
N GLU A 67 8.27 3.51 33.58
CA GLU A 67 7.10 2.64 33.73
C GLU A 67 5.79 3.39 33.41
N ARG A 68 5.64 4.61 33.94
CA ARG A 68 4.48 5.47 33.66
C ARG A 68 4.42 5.89 32.18
N PHE A 69 5.56 6.17 31.59
CA PHE A 69 5.71 6.48 30.18
C PHE A 69 5.27 5.29 29.31
N ASP A 70 5.74 4.09 29.64
CA ASP A 70 5.41 2.86 28.91
C ASP A 70 3.92 2.56 29.01
N ALA A 71 3.34 2.66 30.21
CA ALA A 71 1.91 2.45 30.44
C ALA A 71 1.02 3.36 29.55
N ARG A 72 1.44 4.59 29.30
CA ARG A 72 0.73 5.54 28.41
C ARG A 72 0.98 5.30 26.93
N THR A 73 2.22 4.97 26.56
CA THR A 73 2.64 4.84 25.16
C THR A 73 2.21 3.49 24.56
N GLU A 74 2.16 2.44 25.37
CA GLU A 74 1.80 1.08 24.98
C GLU A 74 0.45 0.95 24.24
N PRO A 75 -0.68 1.49 24.74
CA PRO A 75 -1.95 1.41 24.03
C PRO A 75 -1.92 2.08 22.66
N ILE A 76 -1.18 3.19 22.51
CA ILE A 76 -1.03 3.89 21.24
C ILE A 76 -0.15 3.07 20.29
N ARG A 77 0.94 2.49 20.80
CA ARG A 77 1.82 1.60 20.03
C ARG A 77 1.04 0.42 19.45
N LYS A 78 0.20 -0.23 20.26
CA LYS A 78 -0.68 -1.34 19.82
C LYS A 78 -1.67 -0.90 18.74
N GLN A 79 -2.26 0.28 18.89
CA GLN A 79 -3.16 0.84 17.86
C GLN A 79 -2.44 1.12 16.54
N ILE A 80 -1.22 1.66 16.60
CA ILE A 80 -0.41 1.91 15.41
C ILE A 80 -0.05 0.59 14.74
N GLN A 81 0.43 -0.40 15.49
CA GLN A 81 0.76 -1.71 14.93
C GLN A 81 -0.45 -2.38 14.27
N SER A 82 -1.62 -2.32 14.92
CA SER A 82 -2.87 -2.83 14.35
C SER A 82 -3.24 -2.11 13.05
N ALA A 83 -3.11 -0.78 13.01
CA ALA A 83 -3.40 0.00 11.81
C ALA A 83 -2.42 -0.31 10.67
N LEU A 84 -1.12 -0.45 10.96
CA LEU A 84 -0.12 -0.85 9.97
C LEU A 84 -0.34 -2.28 9.44
N HIS A 85 -0.80 -3.19 10.30
CA HIS A 85 -1.18 -4.52 9.83
C HIS A 85 -2.38 -4.45 8.87
N ALA A 86 -3.33 -3.56 9.15
CA ALA A 86 -4.46 -3.31 8.26
C ALA A 86 -4.02 -2.70 6.92
N THR A 87 -3.03 -1.80 6.89
CA THR A 87 -2.47 -1.29 5.62
C THR A 87 -1.84 -2.40 4.78
N ASN A 88 -1.10 -3.31 5.41
CA ASN A 88 -0.45 -4.43 4.73
C ASN A 88 -1.46 -5.48 4.25
N SER A 89 -2.65 -5.52 4.85
CA SER A 89 -3.75 -6.40 4.44
C SER A 89 -4.64 -5.81 3.34
N LEU A 90 -4.35 -4.58 2.87
CA LEU A 90 -5.15 -3.97 1.81
C LEU A 90 -4.97 -4.73 0.49
N PRO A 91 -6.03 -4.90 -0.31
CA PRO A 91 -5.91 -5.56 -1.61
C PRO A 91 -4.94 -4.78 -2.51
N PRO A 92 -4.20 -5.47 -3.40
CA PRO A 92 -3.38 -4.81 -4.41
C PRO A 92 -4.25 -3.83 -5.21
N LEU A 93 -3.69 -2.67 -5.54
CA LEU A 93 -4.33 -1.77 -6.48
C LEU A 93 -4.53 -2.54 -7.80
N LYS A 94 -5.78 -2.85 -8.16
CA LYS A 94 -6.07 -3.34 -9.50
C LYS A 94 -5.71 -2.21 -10.45
N SER A 95 -4.62 -2.40 -11.19
CA SER A 95 -4.23 -1.55 -12.30
C SER A 95 -5.43 -1.43 -13.23
N LYS A 96 -6.15 -0.31 -13.15
CA LYS A 96 -7.11 0.11 -14.17
C LYS A 96 -6.29 0.71 -15.33
N ASN A 97 -5.35 -0.05 -15.89
CA ASN A 97 -4.78 0.31 -17.18
C ASN A 97 -5.77 -0.20 -18.24
N PRO A 98 -6.60 0.67 -18.85
CA PRO A 98 -7.53 0.28 -19.91
C PRO A 98 -6.82 -0.17 -21.21
N PHE A 99 -5.48 -0.20 -21.21
CA PHE A 99 -4.64 -0.67 -22.31
C PHE A 99 -3.94 -2.00 -22.00
N LEU A 100 -4.13 -2.53 -20.78
CA LEU A 100 -3.63 -3.84 -20.38
C LEU A 100 -4.83 -4.77 -20.20
N ASP A 101 -5.65 -4.90 -21.24
CA ASP A 101 -6.45 -6.10 -21.40
C ASP A 101 -5.48 -7.20 -21.84
N GLU A 102 -5.04 -8.03 -20.88
CA GLU A 102 -4.47 -9.34 -21.15
C GLU A 102 -5.52 -10.15 -21.94
N ASP A 103 -5.06 -10.82 -23.00
CA ASP A 103 -5.82 -11.67 -23.94
C ASP A 103 -6.61 -10.96 -25.06
N SER A 104 -6.00 -9.98 -25.72
CA SER A 104 -6.17 -9.97 -27.18
C SER A 104 -5.23 -11.06 -27.71
N ASP A 105 -5.79 -12.24 -28.01
CA ASP A 105 -5.24 -13.16 -29.01
C ASP A 105 -5.11 -12.40 -30.33
N ASP A 106 -4.13 -11.51 -30.40
CA ASP A 106 -3.79 -10.74 -31.57
C ASP A 106 -3.06 -11.72 -32.49
N VAL A 107 -3.85 -12.61 -33.10
CA VAL A 107 -3.49 -13.27 -34.33
C VAL A 107 -3.23 -12.15 -35.30
N ASN A 108 -1.97 -11.70 -35.33
CA ASN A 108 -1.49 -10.65 -36.19
C ASN A 108 -2.08 -10.89 -37.59
N PRO A 109 -2.96 -10.02 -38.10
CA PRO A 109 -3.65 -10.26 -39.37
C PRO A 109 -2.67 -10.43 -40.54
N TYR A 110 -1.42 -9.98 -40.38
CA TYR A 110 -0.33 -10.17 -41.33
C TYR A 110 0.28 -11.59 -41.32
N GLU A 111 0.23 -12.31 -40.18
CA GLU A 111 0.63 -13.73 -40.09
C GLU A 111 -0.38 -14.66 -40.80
N ALA A 112 -1.67 -14.30 -40.79
CA ALA A 112 -2.71 -15.08 -41.46
C ALA A 112 -2.59 -15.02 -43.00
N GLU A 113 -2.17 -13.88 -43.55
CA GLU A 113 -2.02 -13.72 -45.00
C GLU A 113 -0.74 -14.37 -45.55
N SER A 114 0.35 -14.33 -44.78
CA SER A 114 1.62 -14.95 -45.16
C SER A 114 1.51 -16.48 -45.29
N LYS A 115 0.74 -17.15 -44.40
CA LYS A 115 0.45 -18.59 -44.52
C LYS A 115 -0.37 -18.94 -45.78
N ARG A 116 -1.31 -18.08 -46.21
CA ARG A 116 -2.05 -18.28 -47.47
C ARG A 116 -1.17 -18.11 -48.70
N ARG A 117 -0.24 -17.15 -48.71
CA ARG A 117 0.69 -16.92 -49.83
C ARG A 117 1.71 -18.05 -49.99
N VAL A 118 2.14 -18.68 -48.89
CA VAL A 118 3.07 -19.84 -48.93
C VAL A 118 2.37 -21.09 -49.50
N CYS A 119 1.09 -21.33 -49.17
CA CYS A 119 0.33 -22.41 -49.80
C CYS A 119 0.06 -22.18 -51.30
N ALA A 120 -0.18 -20.94 -51.71
CA ALA A 120 -0.41 -20.62 -53.13
C ALA A 120 0.84 -20.80 -54.01
N SER A 121 2.04 -20.62 -53.44
CA SER A 121 3.30 -20.76 -54.16
C SER A 121 3.84 -22.20 -54.20
N TYR A 122 3.25 -23.14 -53.42
CA TYR A 122 3.61 -24.56 -53.40
C TYR A 122 2.63 -25.50 -54.12
N SER A 123 1.72 -24.99 -54.95
CA SER A 123 0.77 -25.78 -55.76
C SER A 123 1.41 -26.60 -56.92
N ARG A 124 2.69 -26.94 -56.83
CA ARG A 124 3.37 -27.87 -57.77
C ARG A 124 3.94 -29.14 -57.15
N LYS A 125 3.68 -29.45 -55.87
CA LYS A 125 4.28 -30.66 -55.24
C LYS A 125 3.36 -31.57 -54.41
N CYS A 126 2.04 -31.40 -54.43
CA CYS A 126 1.13 -32.40 -53.87
C CYS A 126 0.28 -33.05 -54.98
N ARG A 127 0.94 -33.84 -55.83
CA ARG A 127 0.28 -34.81 -56.70
C ARG A 127 1.00 -36.15 -56.54
N LYS A 128 0.41 -37.04 -55.75
CA LYS A 128 0.36 -38.48 -56.03
C LYS A 128 -0.86 -39.05 -55.34
#